data_AF-W2T1M1-F1
#
_entry.id   AF-W2T1M1-F1
#
_cell.length_a   1.000
_cell.length_b   1.000
_cell.length_c   1.000
_cell.angle_alpha   90.00
_cell.angle_beta   90.00
_cell.angle_gamma   90.00
#
_symmetry.space_group_name_H-M   'P 1'
#
loop_
_entity.id
_entity.type
_entity.pdbx_description
1 polymer ?
#
loop_
_entity_poly.entity_id
_entity_poly.type
_entity_poly.pdbx_seq_one_letter_code
_entity_poly.pdbx_strand_id
1 'polypeptide(L)'
;MFLYKGEVKTNPYFNQEYYALLEGMACTERPVQLKKLIKMALTSEVDYPMVFRWLKTNPAASEALLLYLNSKPEQVLNFDGLRLYLDAMTYRWKSKARLQQFINLEESLLPKISEKNKVVFDEIRKRIKKDVEWSEKYLPSITKWMYDNLVIVKKGPWKKRLPGIIVPTRYDLEITPYIPGSAKYLFSRNMTFDGKVTMTFTVTQETSEIVVNAHRLVIDPGNIVVKDNQNTNIEVNTAEVEKDYENGILTIPLASKLTPNTVYFLSISYSGFISNKQHHGVYSNYNFQEYRGKQG
;
A
#
# COMPACT_ATOMS: atom_id res chain seq x y z
N MET A 1 11.42 30.50 6.10
CA MET A 1 11.73 30.42 4.64
C MET A 1 11.89 31.79 3.99
N PHE A 2 10.99 32.76 4.21
CA PHE A 2 11.15 34.12 3.65
C PHE A 2 12.47 34.79 4.05
N LEU A 3 12.86 34.67 5.33
CA LEU A 3 14.15 35.16 5.84
C LEU A 3 15.35 34.46 5.18
N TYR A 4 15.37 33.12 5.16
CA TYR A 4 16.44 32.34 4.52
C TYR A 4 16.58 32.58 3.01
N LYS A 5 15.50 32.88 2.29
CA LYS A 5 15.55 33.15 0.85
C LYS A 5 16.32 34.43 0.51
N GLY A 6 16.32 35.43 1.42
CA GLY A 6 17.12 36.64 1.28
C GLY A 6 18.60 36.39 1.60
N GLU A 7 18.87 35.63 2.66
CA GLU A 7 20.22 35.28 3.10
C GLU A 7 20.96 34.44 2.05
N VAL A 8 20.32 33.44 1.44
CA VAL A 8 20.95 32.59 0.42
C VAL A 8 21.37 33.36 -0.84
N LYS A 9 20.64 34.43 -1.20
CA LYS A 9 20.99 35.27 -2.36
C LYS A 9 22.22 36.14 -2.11
N THR A 10 22.49 36.47 -0.86
CA THR A 10 23.54 37.42 -0.47
C THR A 10 24.75 36.72 0.13
N ASN A 11 24.56 35.52 0.69
CA ASN A 11 25.57 34.78 1.39
C ASN A 11 25.53 33.27 1.02
N PRO A 12 26.48 32.81 0.18
CA PRO A 12 26.48 31.44 -0.33
C PRO A 12 26.76 30.37 0.74
N TYR A 13 27.25 30.74 1.93
CA TYR A 13 27.47 29.79 3.03
C TYR A 13 26.15 29.19 3.55
N PHE A 14 25.02 29.90 3.39
CA PHE A 14 23.70 29.40 3.81
C PHE A 14 23.04 28.45 2.80
N ASN A 15 23.66 28.19 1.65
CA ASN A 15 23.12 27.26 0.65
C ASN A 15 22.89 25.86 1.22
N GLN A 16 23.86 25.33 1.96
CA GLN A 16 23.76 23.99 2.55
C GLN A 16 22.62 23.91 3.57
N GLU A 17 22.53 24.89 4.46
CA GLU A 17 21.46 24.96 5.46
C GLU A 17 20.08 25.13 4.81
N TYR A 18 19.98 25.94 3.76
CA TYR A 18 18.75 26.11 3.00
C TYR A 18 18.25 24.82 2.37
N TYR A 19 19.13 24.06 1.72
CA TYR A 19 18.76 22.78 1.12
C TYR A 19 18.45 21.72 2.17
N ALA A 20 19.18 21.68 3.29
CA ALA A 20 18.87 20.78 4.41
C ALA A 20 17.48 21.10 5.01
N LEU A 21 17.13 22.38 5.15
CA LEU A 21 15.80 22.79 5.60
C LEU A 21 14.70 22.41 4.59
N LEU A 22 14.93 22.61 3.29
CA LEU A 22 13.98 22.20 2.25
C LEU A 22 13.78 20.69 2.21
N GLU A 23 14.86 19.91 2.35
CA GLU A 23 14.80 18.45 2.41
C GLU A 23 14.00 18.01 3.64
N GLY A 24 14.29 18.57 4.82
CA GLY A 24 13.52 18.33 6.03
C GLY A 24 12.03 18.69 5.89
N MET A 25 11.71 19.77 5.18
CA MET A 25 10.33 20.14 4.85
C MET A 25 9.67 19.13 3.89
N ALA A 26 10.41 18.58 2.93
CA ALA A 26 9.91 17.57 2.00
C ALA A 26 9.60 16.24 2.69
N CYS A 27 10.21 15.96 3.84
CA CYS A 27 9.95 14.78 4.66
C CYS A 27 8.70 14.87 5.55
N THR A 28 8.00 16.02 5.58
CA THR A 28 6.79 16.15 6.40
C THR A 28 5.66 15.24 5.92
N GLU A 29 4.91 14.66 6.85
CA GLU A 29 3.70 13.88 6.56
C GLU A 29 2.43 14.75 6.63
N ARG A 30 2.56 16.01 7.06
CA ARG A 30 1.41 16.91 7.25
C ARG A 30 0.90 17.42 5.88
N PRO A 31 -0.35 17.12 5.47
CA PRO A 31 -0.86 17.49 4.15
C PRO A 31 -0.81 19.00 3.86
N VAL A 32 -1.07 19.84 4.87
CA VAL A 32 -1.04 21.30 4.74
C VAL A 32 0.36 21.82 4.41
N GLN A 33 1.39 21.21 5.00
CA GLN A 33 2.79 21.59 4.77
C GLN A 33 3.28 21.09 3.41
N LEU A 34 2.94 19.85 3.04
CA LEU A 34 3.22 19.31 1.71
C LEU A 34 2.58 20.18 0.61
N LYS A 35 1.30 20.53 0.77
CA LYS A 35 0.59 21.42 -0.17
C LYS A 35 1.28 22.78 -0.34
N LYS A 36 1.77 23.36 0.76
CA LYS A 36 2.51 24.62 0.72
C LYS A 36 3.84 24.47 -0.04
N LEU A 37 4.60 23.41 0.24
CA LEU A 37 5.87 23.14 -0.44
C LEU A 37 5.67 22.88 -1.94
N ILE A 38 4.65 22.10 -2.31
CA ILE A 38 4.26 21.86 -3.72
C ILE A 38 3.97 23.19 -4.42
N LYS A 39 3.15 24.05 -3.80
CA LYS A 39 2.86 25.38 -4.36
C LYS A 39 4.13 26.21 -4.57
N MET A 40 5.05 26.21 -3.60
CA MET A 40 6.32 26.93 -3.70
C MET A 40 7.20 26.39 -4.84
N ALA A 41 7.22 25.06 -5.03
CA ALA A 41 7.94 24.43 -6.14
C ALA A 41 7.35 24.80 -7.50
N LEU A 42 6.02 24.77 -7.65
CA LEU A 42 5.34 25.12 -8.90
C LEU A 42 5.48 26.60 -9.30
N THR A 43 5.67 27.47 -8.31
CA THR A 43 5.86 28.92 -8.52
C THR A 43 7.34 29.30 -8.65
N SER A 44 8.23 28.31 -8.72
CA SER A 44 9.69 28.51 -8.77
C SER A 44 10.22 29.38 -7.63
N GLU A 45 9.53 29.39 -6.48
CA GLU A 45 9.98 30.11 -5.29
C GLU A 45 11.17 29.42 -4.62
N VAL A 46 11.39 28.14 -4.97
CA VAL A 46 12.42 27.22 -4.48
C VAL A 46 13.00 26.44 -5.66
N ASP A 47 14.14 25.81 -5.45
CA ASP A 47 14.78 24.91 -6.42
C ASP A 47 13.95 23.63 -6.63
N TYR A 48 12.97 23.72 -7.54
CA TYR A 48 11.94 22.70 -7.70
C TYR A 48 12.47 21.31 -8.09
N PRO A 49 13.53 21.13 -8.91
CA PRO A 49 14.06 19.81 -9.22
C PRO A 49 14.50 19.04 -7.98
N MET A 50 15.18 19.70 -7.04
CA MET A 50 15.59 19.09 -5.78
C MET A 50 14.39 18.76 -4.90
N VAL A 51 13.43 19.68 -4.80
CA VAL A 51 12.19 19.46 -4.04
C VAL A 51 11.42 18.23 -4.54
N PHE A 52 11.21 18.10 -5.86
CA PHE A 52 10.53 16.92 -6.40
C PHE A 52 11.33 15.64 -6.22
N ARG A 53 12.67 15.70 -6.26
CA ARG A 53 13.54 14.56 -5.94
C ARG A 53 13.38 14.09 -4.49
N TRP A 54 13.22 15.00 -3.54
CA TRP A 54 12.97 14.64 -2.14
C TRP A 54 11.54 14.15 -1.92
N LEU A 55 10.54 14.85 -2.46
CA LEU A 55 9.13 14.43 -2.38
C LEU A 55 8.91 13.01 -2.93
N LYS A 56 9.63 12.64 -3.99
CA LYS A 56 9.63 11.29 -4.55
C LYS A 56 9.90 10.19 -3.51
N THR A 57 10.70 10.48 -2.49
CA THR A 57 11.04 9.53 -1.42
C THR A 57 10.05 9.56 -0.25
N ASN A 58 9.12 10.49 -0.20
CA ASN A 58 8.10 10.60 0.85
C ASN A 58 6.78 9.92 0.40
N PRO A 59 6.31 8.86 1.08
CA PRO A 59 5.02 8.21 0.76
C PRO A 59 3.82 9.17 0.81
N ALA A 60 3.77 10.05 1.81
CA ALA A 60 2.67 11.01 1.98
C ALA A 60 2.63 12.06 0.87
N ALA A 61 3.79 12.38 0.28
CA ALA A 61 3.87 13.33 -0.82
C ALA A 61 3.18 12.82 -2.10
N SER A 62 3.18 11.52 -2.35
CA SER A 62 2.52 10.91 -3.52
C SER A 62 1.03 11.28 -3.57
N GLU A 63 0.33 11.10 -2.45
CA GLU A 63 -1.09 11.42 -2.35
C GLU A 63 -1.33 12.94 -2.35
N ALA A 64 -0.49 13.71 -1.65
CA ALA A 64 -0.59 15.16 -1.65
C ALA A 64 -0.44 15.77 -3.06
N LEU A 65 0.46 15.24 -3.88
CA LEU A 65 0.65 15.65 -5.28
C LEU A 65 -0.57 15.29 -6.14
N LEU A 66 -1.15 14.10 -5.96
CA LEU A 66 -2.37 13.70 -6.67
C LEU A 66 -3.54 14.63 -6.33
N LEU A 67 -3.79 14.87 -5.04
CA LEU A 67 -4.83 15.77 -4.57
C LEU A 67 -4.63 17.21 -5.08
N TYR A 68 -3.38 17.69 -5.09
CA TYR A 68 -3.07 19.01 -5.62
C TYR A 68 -3.39 19.11 -7.11
N LEU A 69 -2.98 18.13 -7.92
CA LEU A 69 -3.25 18.06 -9.36
C LEU A 69 -4.76 18.05 -9.64
N ASN A 70 -5.54 17.25 -8.91
CA ASN A 70 -7.00 17.23 -9.02
C ASN A 70 -7.62 18.60 -8.70
N SER A 71 -7.10 19.30 -7.69
CA SER A 71 -7.63 20.60 -7.25
C SER A 71 -7.20 21.79 -8.13
N LYS A 72 -6.04 21.70 -8.78
CA LYS A 72 -5.40 22.79 -9.54
C LYS A 72 -4.77 22.27 -10.84
N PRO A 73 -5.55 21.64 -11.74
CA PRO A 73 -5.00 20.94 -12.90
C PRO A 73 -4.24 21.87 -13.85
N GLU A 74 -4.77 23.05 -14.15
CA GLU A 74 -4.13 24.00 -15.07
C GLU A 74 -2.77 24.48 -14.57
N GLN A 75 -2.62 24.72 -13.27
CA GLN A 75 -1.35 25.15 -12.70
C GLN A 75 -0.27 24.08 -12.84
N VAL A 76 -0.64 22.80 -12.68
CA VAL A 76 0.30 21.68 -12.81
C VAL A 76 0.57 21.37 -14.28
N LEU A 77 -0.43 21.40 -15.15
CA LEU A 77 -0.27 21.10 -16.57
C LEU A 77 0.57 22.16 -17.30
N ASN A 78 0.52 23.42 -16.85
CA ASN A 78 1.33 24.51 -17.41
C ASN A 78 2.72 24.62 -16.77
N PHE A 79 3.05 23.76 -15.81
CA PHE A 79 4.34 23.79 -15.14
C PHE A 79 5.43 23.13 -16.00
N ASP A 80 6.53 23.85 -16.25
CA ASP A 80 7.65 23.36 -17.06
C ASP A 80 8.25 22.04 -16.53
N GLY A 81 8.23 21.86 -15.21
CA GLY A 81 8.70 20.65 -14.53
C GLY A 81 7.66 19.53 -14.42
N LEU A 82 6.61 19.49 -15.26
CA LEU A 82 5.52 18.50 -15.20
C LEU A 82 6.03 17.05 -15.09
N ARG A 83 7.09 16.70 -15.83
CA ARG A 83 7.69 15.35 -15.76
C ARG A 83 8.18 15.02 -14.35
N LEU A 84 8.87 15.95 -13.68
CA LEU A 84 9.37 15.75 -12.32
C LEU A 84 8.22 15.67 -11.31
N TYR A 85 7.18 16.48 -11.51
CA TYR A 85 5.96 16.43 -10.71
C TYR A 85 5.31 15.04 -10.78
N LEU A 86 5.03 14.56 -12.00
CA LEU A 86 4.39 13.27 -12.21
C LEU A 86 5.29 12.12 -11.76
N ASP A 87 6.61 12.21 -11.99
CA ASP A 87 7.58 11.23 -11.50
C ASP A 87 7.56 11.13 -9.97
N ALA A 88 7.62 12.25 -9.26
CA ALA A 88 7.53 12.26 -7.80
C ALA A 88 6.18 11.72 -7.30
N MET A 89 5.07 12.10 -7.94
CA MET A 89 3.73 11.65 -7.60
C MET A 89 3.59 10.13 -7.72
N THR A 90 4.16 9.54 -8.77
CA THR A 90 3.87 8.15 -9.16
C THR A 90 5.04 7.19 -8.93
N TYR A 91 6.14 7.63 -8.33
CA TYR A 91 7.35 6.81 -8.18
C TYR A 91 7.15 5.50 -7.42
N ARG A 92 6.27 5.51 -6.42
CA ARG A 92 5.96 4.33 -5.58
C ARG A 92 4.75 3.54 -6.10
N TRP A 93 4.18 3.91 -7.24
CA TRP A 93 2.96 3.27 -7.75
C TRP A 93 3.32 1.97 -8.46
N LYS A 94 3.10 0.85 -7.74
CA LYS A 94 3.46 -0.50 -8.21
C LYS A 94 2.29 -1.50 -8.16
N SER A 95 1.06 -1.00 -8.00
CA SER A 95 -0.16 -1.81 -7.97
C SER A 95 -1.05 -1.54 -9.19
N LYS A 96 -1.84 -2.54 -9.57
CA LYS A 96 -2.85 -2.40 -10.64
C LYS A 96 -3.84 -1.28 -10.35
N ALA A 97 -4.25 -1.13 -9.08
CA ALA A 97 -5.14 -0.07 -8.64
C ALA A 97 -4.56 1.33 -8.91
N ARG A 98 -3.28 1.57 -8.56
CA ARG A 98 -2.61 2.85 -8.83
C ARG A 98 -2.40 3.09 -10.32
N LEU A 99 -2.12 2.05 -11.12
CA LEU A 99 -2.07 2.18 -12.58
C LEU A 99 -3.43 2.61 -13.15
N GLN A 100 -4.52 1.98 -12.72
CA GLN A 100 -5.86 2.36 -13.17
C GLN A 100 -6.23 3.77 -12.71
N GLN A 101 -5.86 4.15 -11.48
CA GLN A 101 -6.03 5.52 -10.99
C GLN A 101 -5.32 6.54 -11.88
N PHE A 102 -4.11 6.22 -12.37
CA PHE A 102 -3.38 7.09 -13.30
C PHE A 102 -4.10 7.21 -14.65
N ILE A 103 -4.61 6.09 -15.18
CA ILE A 103 -5.36 6.06 -16.45
C ILE A 103 -6.63 6.92 -16.34
N ASN A 104 -7.42 6.73 -15.27
CA ASN A 104 -8.63 7.53 -15.06
C ASN A 104 -8.33 9.02 -14.89
N LEU A 105 -7.22 9.34 -14.21
CA LEU A 105 -6.75 10.72 -14.06
C LEU A 105 -6.39 11.30 -15.45
N GLU A 106 -5.60 10.59 -16.24
CA GLU A 106 -5.23 10.99 -17.60
C GLU A 106 -6.47 11.25 -18.46
N GLU A 107 -7.44 10.33 -18.47
CA GLU A 107 -8.71 10.47 -19.17
C GLU A 107 -9.48 11.73 -18.76
N SER A 108 -9.54 12.02 -17.46
CA SER A 108 -10.21 13.23 -16.94
C SER A 108 -9.54 14.54 -17.36
N LEU A 109 -8.23 14.48 -17.68
CA LEU A 109 -7.41 15.62 -18.04
C LEU A 109 -7.23 15.79 -19.57
N LEU A 110 -7.70 14.83 -20.39
CA LEU A 110 -7.66 14.90 -21.85
C LEU A 110 -8.14 16.23 -22.46
N PRO A 111 -9.23 16.89 -21.99
CA PRO A 111 -9.63 18.17 -22.58
C PRO A 111 -8.68 19.34 -22.27
N LYS A 112 -7.78 19.18 -21.29
CA LYS A 112 -6.87 20.23 -20.79
C LYS A 112 -5.41 19.97 -21.14
N ILE A 113 -5.08 18.78 -21.62
CA ILE A 113 -3.70 18.35 -21.86
C ILE A 113 -3.23 18.80 -23.25
N SER A 114 -2.06 19.43 -23.31
CA SER A 114 -1.39 19.75 -24.58
C SER A 114 -0.76 18.49 -25.19
N GLU A 115 -0.48 18.50 -26.49
CA GLU A 115 0.15 17.36 -27.16
C GLU A 115 1.52 17.00 -26.57
N LYS A 116 2.31 18.02 -26.20
CA LYS A 116 3.58 17.83 -25.45
C LYS A 116 3.35 17.10 -24.13
N ASN A 117 2.31 17.47 -23.38
CA ASN A 117 2.02 16.85 -22.09
C ASN A 117 1.52 15.41 -22.25
N LYS A 118 0.77 15.08 -23.32
CA LYS A 118 0.35 13.69 -23.59
C LYS A 118 1.54 12.74 -23.67
N VAL A 119 2.62 13.15 -24.34
CA VAL A 119 3.87 12.36 -24.41
C VAL A 119 4.42 12.08 -23.01
N VAL A 120 4.40 13.07 -22.10
CA VAL A 120 4.86 12.89 -20.71
C VAL A 120 3.97 11.91 -19.97
N PHE A 121 2.65 12.02 -20.08
CA PHE A 121 1.71 11.08 -19.45
C PHE A 121 1.89 9.66 -19.98
N ASP A 122 2.10 9.49 -21.29
CA ASP A 122 2.39 8.21 -21.92
C ASP A 122 3.67 7.56 -21.37
N GLU A 123 4.75 8.33 -21.24
CA GLU A 123 6.00 7.85 -20.65
C GLU A 123 5.81 7.40 -19.20
N ILE A 124 5.12 8.19 -18.39
CA ILE A 124 4.85 7.88 -16.99
C ILE A 124 3.97 6.64 -16.87
N ARG A 125 2.90 6.53 -17.67
CA ARG A 125 2.02 5.35 -17.72
C ARG A 125 2.78 4.08 -18.07
N LYS A 126 3.64 4.13 -19.08
CA LYS A 126 4.51 3.00 -19.47
C LYS A 126 5.45 2.61 -18.33
N ARG A 127 6.02 3.58 -17.60
CA ARG A 127 6.87 3.31 -16.43
C ARG A 127 6.09 2.63 -15.31
N ILE A 128 4.92 3.16 -14.93
CA ILE A 128 4.06 2.56 -13.90
C ILE A 128 3.69 1.13 -14.28
N LYS A 129 3.32 0.89 -15.55
CA LYS A 129 3.02 -0.47 -16.04
C LYS A 129 4.19 -1.43 -15.83
N LYS A 130 5.40 -1.01 -16.22
CA LYS A 130 6.63 -1.82 -16.01
C LYS A 130 6.90 -2.08 -14.52
N ASP A 131 6.65 -1.08 -13.66
CA ASP A 131 6.82 -1.21 -12.22
C ASP A 131 5.80 -2.17 -11.60
N VAL A 132 4.55 -2.18 -12.09
CA VAL A 132 3.52 -3.17 -11.74
C VAL A 132 3.94 -4.57 -12.17
N GLU A 133 4.39 -4.76 -13.41
CA GLU A 133 4.85 -6.07 -13.92
C GLU A 133 6.06 -6.60 -13.12
N TRP A 134 7.01 -5.72 -12.80
CA TRP A 134 8.15 -6.06 -11.94
C TRP A 134 7.67 -6.47 -10.55
N SER A 135 6.74 -5.71 -9.99
CA SER A 135 6.17 -5.94 -8.67
C SER A 135 5.50 -7.31 -8.57
N GLU A 136 4.63 -7.63 -9.52
CA GLU A 136 3.96 -8.94 -9.60
C GLU A 136 4.93 -10.11 -9.74
N LYS A 137 6.04 -9.89 -10.45
CA LYS A 137 7.04 -10.93 -10.68
C LYS A 137 7.95 -11.18 -9.47
N TYR A 138 8.37 -10.12 -8.77
CA TYR A 138 9.47 -10.20 -7.80
C TYR A 138 9.08 -9.90 -6.36
N LEU A 139 8.04 -9.08 -6.08
CA LEU A 139 7.64 -8.79 -4.70
C LEU A 139 7.26 -10.05 -3.90
N PRO A 140 6.59 -11.08 -4.46
CA PRO A 140 6.31 -12.29 -3.69
C PRO A 140 7.57 -12.95 -3.15
N SER A 141 8.62 -13.09 -3.97
CA SER A 141 9.89 -13.68 -3.55
C SER A 141 10.64 -12.82 -2.53
N ILE A 142 10.64 -11.50 -2.70
CA ILE A 142 11.24 -10.56 -1.73
C ILE A 142 10.50 -10.65 -0.39
N THR A 143 9.16 -10.62 -0.44
CA THR A 143 8.32 -10.70 0.76
C THR A 143 8.50 -12.04 1.48
N LYS A 144 8.60 -13.14 0.73
CA LYS A 144 8.95 -14.46 1.29
C LYS A 144 10.28 -14.41 2.04
N TRP A 145 11.31 -13.85 1.40
CA TRP A 145 12.63 -13.71 2.03
C TRP A 145 12.55 -12.86 3.30
N MET A 146 11.82 -11.75 3.29
CA MET A 146 11.61 -10.92 4.49
C MET A 146 10.91 -11.71 5.61
N TYR A 147 9.86 -12.47 5.30
CA TYR A 147 9.20 -13.34 6.29
C TYR A 147 10.12 -14.43 6.84
N ASP A 148 10.98 -15.00 6.00
CA ASP A 148 11.85 -16.11 6.39
C ASP A 148 13.06 -15.67 7.22
N ASN A 149 13.50 -14.42 7.08
CA ASN A 149 14.75 -13.92 7.68
C ASN A 149 14.55 -12.83 8.75
N LEU A 150 13.51 -12.00 8.61
CA LEU A 150 13.29 -10.83 9.48
C LEU A 150 12.16 -11.05 10.48
N VAL A 151 11.11 -11.77 10.10
CA VAL A 151 9.97 -12.02 10.98
C VAL A 151 10.33 -13.15 11.95
N ILE A 152 10.32 -12.82 13.24
CA ILE A 152 10.73 -13.70 14.33
C ILE A 152 9.73 -14.86 14.46
N VAL A 153 10.09 -16.06 13.98
CA VAL A 153 9.35 -17.32 14.25
C VAL A 153 9.76 -17.92 15.60
N LYS A 154 10.12 -17.10 16.61
CA LYS A 154 10.58 -17.63 17.90
C LYS A 154 9.42 -18.18 18.72
N LYS A 155 9.69 -19.34 19.35
CA LYS A 155 8.81 -20.06 20.28
C LYS A 155 8.46 -19.18 21.48
N GLY A 156 7.26 -18.66 21.49
CA GLY A 156 6.63 -17.96 22.60
C GLY A 156 5.27 -17.44 22.15
N PRO A 157 4.28 -17.28 23.05
CA PRO A 157 3.01 -16.70 22.66
C PRO A 157 3.26 -15.33 21.99
N TRP A 158 2.55 -15.03 20.89
CA TRP A 158 2.55 -13.68 20.30
C TRP A 158 2.32 -12.66 21.42
N LYS A 159 3.11 -11.58 21.47
CA LYS A 159 3.00 -10.59 22.55
C LYS A 159 1.64 -9.90 22.51
N LYS A 160 1.14 -9.64 21.30
CA LYS A 160 -0.17 -9.04 21.05
C LYS A 160 -1.21 -10.12 20.77
N ARG A 161 -2.43 -9.92 21.28
CA ARG A 161 -3.61 -10.73 20.98
C ARG A 161 -4.62 -9.90 20.21
N LEU A 162 -5.53 -10.57 19.50
CA LEU A 162 -6.66 -9.89 18.88
C LEU A 162 -7.55 -9.26 19.96
N PRO A 163 -8.19 -8.11 19.70
CA PRO A 163 -9.05 -7.42 20.67
C PRO A 163 -10.28 -8.22 21.12
N GLY A 164 -10.70 -9.24 20.37
CA GLY A 164 -11.91 -10.03 20.68
C GLY A 164 -13.23 -9.34 20.35
N ILE A 165 -13.19 -8.20 19.65
CA ILE A 165 -14.38 -7.45 19.22
C ILE A 165 -15.11 -8.17 18.09
N ILE A 166 -14.35 -8.74 17.16
CA ILE A 166 -14.85 -9.49 16.01
C ILE A 166 -15.05 -10.94 16.41
N VAL A 167 -16.26 -11.46 16.22
CA VAL A 167 -16.63 -12.86 16.50
C VAL A 167 -17.00 -13.54 15.18
N PRO A 168 -16.08 -14.31 14.57
CA PRO A 168 -16.36 -15.06 13.36
C PRO A 168 -17.34 -16.20 13.64
N THR A 169 -18.32 -16.37 12.75
CA THR A 169 -19.29 -17.48 12.82
C THR A 169 -19.07 -18.50 11.71
N ARG A 170 -18.53 -18.08 10.57
CA ARG A 170 -18.26 -18.96 9.42
C ARG A 170 -17.09 -18.44 8.57
N TYR A 171 -16.34 -19.37 8.00
CA TYR A 171 -15.35 -19.10 6.98
C TYR A 171 -15.63 -19.95 5.74
N ASP A 172 -15.75 -19.29 4.59
CA ASP A 172 -15.75 -19.94 3.28
C ASP A 172 -14.38 -19.68 2.64
N LEU A 173 -13.63 -20.76 2.38
CA LEU A 173 -12.21 -20.71 2.02
C LEU A 173 -11.97 -21.42 0.69
N GLU A 174 -11.33 -20.71 -0.23
CA GLU A 174 -10.81 -21.25 -1.48
C GLU A 174 -9.29 -21.12 -1.47
N ILE A 175 -8.56 -22.21 -1.71
CA ILE A 175 -7.09 -22.21 -1.78
C ILE A 175 -6.65 -22.94 -3.05
N THR A 176 -5.81 -22.28 -3.83
CA THR A 176 -5.14 -22.86 -5.00
C THR A 176 -3.63 -22.95 -4.73
N PRO A 177 -3.11 -24.14 -4.37
CA PRO A 177 -1.70 -24.31 -4.10
C PRO A 177 -0.86 -24.50 -5.38
N TYR A 178 0.34 -23.95 -5.39
CA TYR A 178 1.32 -24.07 -6.47
C TYR A 178 2.51 -24.93 -6.00
N ILE A 179 2.32 -26.25 -6.09
CA ILE A 179 3.28 -27.26 -5.65
C ILE A 179 4.09 -27.75 -6.86
N PRO A 180 5.43 -27.74 -6.81
CA PRO A 180 6.26 -28.14 -7.96
C PRO A 180 5.81 -29.48 -8.55
N GLY A 181 5.57 -29.50 -9.87
CA GLY A 181 5.12 -30.70 -10.59
C GLY A 181 3.61 -30.81 -10.80
N SER A 182 2.76 -29.99 -10.15
CA SER A 182 1.30 -30.05 -10.34
C SER A 182 0.82 -29.42 -11.67
N ALA A 183 1.53 -28.41 -12.18
CA ALA A 183 1.24 -27.71 -13.43
C ALA A 183 2.44 -26.87 -13.88
N LYS A 184 2.36 -26.29 -15.09
CA LYS A 184 3.33 -25.27 -15.54
C LYS A 184 2.89 -23.89 -15.04
N TYR A 185 3.72 -23.25 -14.24
CA TYR A 185 3.55 -21.87 -13.80
C TYR A 185 4.91 -21.19 -13.64
N LEU A 186 4.91 -19.86 -13.50
CA LEU A 186 6.15 -19.09 -13.33
C LEU A 186 6.91 -19.53 -12.07
N PHE A 187 8.24 -19.51 -12.13
CA PHE A 187 9.10 -19.91 -11.00
C PHE A 187 8.79 -19.13 -9.70
N SER A 188 8.29 -17.89 -9.82
CA SER A 188 7.89 -17.04 -8.69
C SER A 188 6.66 -17.57 -7.94
N ARG A 189 5.86 -18.44 -8.56
CA ARG A 189 4.72 -19.12 -7.94
C ARG A 189 5.09 -20.47 -7.30
N ASN A 190 6.32 -20.96 -7.45
CA ASN A 190 6.72 -22.21 -6.79
C ASN A 190 6.62 -22.08 -5.27
N MET A 191 5.96 -23.05 -4.64
CA MET A 191 5.76 -23.11 -3.19
C MET A 191 5.02 -21.88 -2.65
N THR A 192 4.01 -21.42 -3.40
CA THR A 192 3.05 -20.40 -2.96
C THR A 192 1.64 -20.95 -3.08
N PHE A 193 0.66 -20.18 -2.64
CA PHE A 193 -0.75 -20.45 -2.91
C PHE A 193 -1.49 -19.14 -3.04
N ASP A 194 -2.52 -19.13 -3.88
CA ASP A 194 -3.51 -18.05 -3.92
C ASP A 194 -4.73 -18.50 -3.11
N GLY A 195 -5.31 -17.58 -2.36
CA GLY A 195 -6.42 -17.85 -1.48
C GLY A 195 -7.48 -16.76 -1.53
N LYS A 196 -8.73 -17.15 -1.30
CA LYS A 196 -9.85 -16.25 -1.09
C LYS A 196 -10.61 -16.73 0.14
N VAL A 197 -10.82 -15.83 1.09
CA VAL A 197 -11.62 -16.10 2.27
C VAL A 197 -12.80 -15.15 2.32
N THR A 198 -13.98 -15.68 2.62
CA THR A 198 -15.14 -14.89 3.05
C THR A 198 -15.43 -15.29 4.50
N MET A 199 -15.25 -14.34 5.41
CA MET A 199 -15.55 -14.50 6.83
C MET A 199 -16.91 -13.86 7.12
N THR A 200 -17.85 -14.65 7.61
CA THR A 200 -19.07 -14.13 8.25
C THR A 200 -18.77 -13.90 9.72
N PHE A 201 -19.11 -12.71 10.23
CA PHE A 201 -18.82 -12.34 11.61
C PHE A 201 -19.88 -11.40 12.19
N THR A 202 -19.89 -11.30 13.51
CA THR A 202 -20.59 -10.26 14.27
C THR A 202 -19.59 -9.47 15.11
N VAL A 203 -20.02 -8.32 15.62
CA VAL A 203 -19.21 -7.51 16.55
C VAL A 203 -19.87 -7.47 17.93
N THR A 204 -19.05 -7.53 18.99
CA THR A 204 -19.52 -7.47 20.39
C THR A 204 -19.74 -6.04 20.88
N GLN A 205 -19.00 -5.08 20.32
CA GLN A 205 -19.07 -3.66 20.62
C GLN A 205 -18.93 -2.85 19.33
N GLU A 206 -19.39 -1.61 19.36
CA GLU A 206 -19.27 -0.68 18.23
C GLU A 206 -17.78 -0.45 17.89
N THR A 207 -17.43 -0.57 16.62
CA THR A 207 -16.03 -0.41 16.15
C THR A 207 -15.98 0.15 14.73
N SER A 208 -14.94 0.92 14.42
CA SER A 208 -14.61 1.40 13.07
C SER A 208 -13.42 0.64 12.46
N GLU A 209 -12.98 -0.44 13.09
CA GLU A 209 -11.86 -1.25 12.60
C GLU A 209 -12.13 -2.74 12.73
N ILE A 210 -11.61 -3.49 11.77
CA ILE A 210 -11.59 -4.96 11.78
C ILE A 210 -10.13 -5.39 11.97
N VAL A 211 -9.87 -6.13 13.04
CA VAL A 211 -8.52 -6.62 13.38
C VAL A 211 -8.50 -8.15 13.29
N VAL A 212 -7.70 -8.69 12.37
CA VAL A 212 -7.65 -10.14 12.08
C VAL A 212 -6.21 -10.65 12.02
N ASN A 213 -6.05 -11.97 12.20
CA ASN A 213 -4.77 -12.62 11.98
C ASN A 213 -4.51 -12.76 10.46
N ALA A 214 -3.32 -12.34 10.02
CA ALA A 214 -2.88 -12.41 8.64
C ALA A 214 -1.40 -12.80 8.53
N HIS A 215 -0.93 -13.69 9.41
CA HIS A 215 0.48 -14.08 9.44
C HIS A 215 0.94 -14.74 8.14
N ARG A 216 2.07 -14.29 7.58
CA ARG A 216 2.69 -14.80 6.34
C ARG A 216 1.79 -14.80 5.10
N LEU A 217 0.80 -13.92 5.08
CA LEU A 217 -0.02 -13.63 3.90
C LEU A 217 0.46 -12.35 3.20
N VAL A 218 0.24 -12.26 1.91
CA VAL A 218 0.39 -11.05 1.11
C VAL A 218 -1.01 -10.65 0.67
N ILE A 219 -1.47 -9.50 1.18
CA ILE A 219 -2.81 -8.98 0.97
C ILE A 219 -2.64 -7.61 0.33
N ASP A 220 -3.30 -7.39 -0.80
CA ASP A 220 -3.46 -6.06 -1.38
C ASP A 220 -4.68 -5.41 -0.71
N PRO A 221 -4.54 -4.24 -0.05
CA PRO A 221 -5.67 -3.54 0.54
C PRO A 221 -6.84 -3.32 -0.42
N GLY A 222 -6.58 -3.17 -1.73
CA GLY A 222 -7.62 -3.02 -2.76
C GLY A 222 -8.48 -4.26 -2.99
N ASN A 223 -8.06 -5.43 -2.49
CA ASN A 223 -8.80 -6.69 -2.58
C ASN A 223 -9.61 -7.01 -1.31
N ILE A 224 -9.66 -6.08 -0.35
CA ILE A 224 -10.45 -6.21 0.88
C ILE A 224 -11.83 -5.62 0.62
N VAL A 225 -12.86 -6.43 0.82
CA VAL A 225 -14.26 -6.01 0.67
C VAL A 225 -15.01 -6.34 1.94
N VAL A 226 -15.72 -5.35 2.48
CA VAL A 226 -16.58 -5.51 3.67
C VAL A 226 -18.01 -5.21 3.28
N LYS A 227 -18.95 -6.04 3.74
CA LYS A 227 -20.38 -5.90 3.45
C LYS A 227 -21.24 -6.11 4.69
N ASP A 228 -22.40 -5.47 4.71
CA ASP A 228 -23.46 -5.70 5.70
C ASP A 228 -24.36 -6.89 5.32
N ASN A 229 -25.38 -7.14 6.15
CA ASN A 229 -26.36 -8.19 5.92
C ASN A 229 -27.31 -7.91 4.74
N GLN A 230 -27.40 -6.68 4.26
CA GLN A 230 -28.11 -6.32 3.03
C GLN A 230 -27.22 -6.41 1.79
N ASN A 231 -25.98 -6.90 1.92
CA ASN A 231 -24.99 -7.01 0.84
C ASN A 231 -24.54 -5.64 0.30
N THR A 232 -24.71 -4.57 1.08
CA THR A 232 -24.19 -3.23 0.81
C THR A 232 -22.70 -3.17 1.17
N ASN A 233 -21.90 -2.54 0.33
CA ASN A 233 -20.47 -2.36 0.60
C ASN A 233 -20.25 -1.33 1.70
N ILE A 234 -19.43 -1.68 2.68
CA ILE A 234 -18.88 -0.78 3.68
C ILE A 234 -17.50 -0.32 3.18
N GLU A 235 -17.31 0.99 3.13
CA GLU A 235 -16.07 1.58 2.62
C GLU A 235 -14.89 1.30 3.56
N VAL A 236 -13.84 0.72 2.98
CA VAL A 236 -12.56 0.44 3.65
C VAL A 236 -11.59 1.56 3.35
N ASN A 237 -10.96 2.12 4.38
CA ASN A 237 -9.89 3.09 4.18
C ASN A 237 -8.59 2.35 3.82
N THR A 238 -8.48 1.96 2.56
CA THR A 238 -7.35 1.15 2.03
C THR A 238 -5.98 1.79 2.24
N ALA A 239 -5.91 3.12 2.39
CA ALA A 239 -4.67 3.85 2.64
C ALA A 239 -4.15 3.69 4.08
N GLU A 240 -5.04 3.37 5.02
CA GLU A 240 -4.73 3.20 6.45
C GLU A 240 -4.69 1.74 6.88
N VAL A 241 -4.88 0.79 5.94
CA VAL A 241 -4.73 -0.64 6.23
C VAL A 241 -3.28 -0.91 6.64
N GLU A 242 -3.11 -1.38 7.87
CA GLU A 242 -1.81 -1.61 8.48
C GLU A 242 -1.61 -3.09 8.77
N LYS A 243 -0.40 -3.58 8.51
CA LYS A 243 0.02 -4.93 8.85
C LYS A 243 1.18 -4.91 9.84
N ASP A 244 0.90 -5.45 11.02
CA ASP A 244 1.91 -5.78 12.02
C ASP A 244 2.57 -7.11 11.64
N TYR A 245 3.74 -7.03 11.01
CA TYR A 245 4.50 -8.20 10.59
C TYR A 245 5.10 -8.99 11.75
N GLU A 246 5.31 -8.35 12.91
CA GLU A 246 5.88 -9.01 14.10
C GLU A 246 4.85 -9.84 14.86
N ASN A 247 3.59 -9.41 14.90
CA ASN A 247 2.50 -10.14 15.56
C ASN A 247 1.56 -10.86 14.58
N GLY A 248 1.76 -10.65 13.27
CA GLY A 248 0.93 -11.27 12.24
C GLY A 248 -0.51 -10.75 12.22
N ILE A 249 -0.72 -9.48 12.57
CA ILE A 249 -2.03 -8.85 12.69
C ILE A 249 -2.25 -7.89 11.51
N LEU A 250 -3.46 -7.89 10.95
CA LEU A 250 -3.92 -6.93 9.97
C LEU A 250 -5.04 -6.08 10.58
N THR A 251 -4.88 -4.76 10.55
CA THR A 251 -5.90 -3.79 10.95
C THR A 251 -6.51 -3.17 9.70
N ILE A 252 -7.82 -3.21 9.60
CA ILE A 252 -8.60 -2.72 8.46
C ILE A 252 -9.53 -1.61 8.96
N PRO A 253 -9.17 -0.33 8.76
CA PRO A 253 -10.03 0.79 9.13
C PRO A 253 -11.21 0.96 8.15
N LEU A 254 -12.36 1.35 8.69
CA LEU A 254 -13.61 1.52 7.96
C LEU A 254 -14.08 2.97 8.05
N ALA A 255 -14.74 3.47 7.01
CA ALA A 255 -15.31 4.82 7.01
C ALA A 255 -16.56 4.94 7.90
N SER A 256 -17.29 3.85 8.08
CA SER A 256 -18.46 3.75 8.95
C SER A 256 -18.24 2.75 10.08
N LYS A 257 -19.00 2.93 11.17
CA LYS A 257 -18.93 2.07 12.33
C LYS A 257 -19.80 0.82 12.15
N LEU A 258 -19.30 -0.31 12.62
CA LEU A 258 -20.02 -1.57 12.73
C LEU A 258 -20.82 -1.59 14.03
N THR A 259 -22.09 -1.99 13.96
CA THR A 259 -23.02 -2.05 15.08
C THR A 259 -23.02 -3.44 15.72
N PRO A 260 -23.07 -3.52 17.07
CA PRO A 260 -23.14 -4.80 17.78
C PRO A 260 -24.27 -5.70 17.29
N ASN A 261 -24.06 -7.02 17.39
CA ASN A 261 -25.04 -8.05 17.06
C ASN A 261 -25.58 -8.04 15.62
N THR A 262 -24.92 -7.31 14.72
CA THR A 262 -25.21 -7.31 13.28
C THR A 262 -24.25 -8.24 12.55
N VAL A 263 -24.75 -8.93 11.51
CA VAL A 263 -23.95 -9.85 10.70
C VAL A 263 -23.27 -9.07 9.57
N TYR A 264 -21.98 -9.30 9.41
CA TYR A 264 -21.13 -8.72 8.37
C TYR A 264 -20.35 -9.79 7.63
N PHE A 265 -19.88 -9.43 6.43
CA PHE A 265 -19.06 -10.27 5.57
C PHE A 265 -17.76 -9.55 5.23
N LEU A 266 -16.62 -10.21 5.50
CA LEU A 266 -15.30 -9.76 5.11
C LEU A 266 -14.75 -10.71 4.04
N SER A 267 -14.53 -10.21 2.84
CA SER A 267 -13.87 -10.96 1.76
C SER A 267 -12.46 -10.44 1.55
N ILE A 268 -11.47 -11.35 1.56
CA ILE A 268 -10.06 -11.03 1.31
C ILE A 268 -9.51 -12.01 0.29
N SER A 269 -8.92 -11.49 -0.79
CA SER A 269 -8.05 -12.26 -1.68
C SER A 269 -6.60 -12.03 -1.30
N TYR A 270 -5.84 -13.12 -1.21
CA TYR A 270 -4.47 -13.09 -0.71
C TYR A 270 -3.60 -14.14 -1.39
N SER A 271 -2.28 -13.96 -1.30
CA SER A 271 -1.33 -15.03 -1.59
C SER A 271 -0.54 -15.38 -0.34
N GLY A 272 -0.04 -16.60 -0.26
CA GLY A 272 0.74 -17.07 0.87
C GLY A 272 1.89 -17.95 0.43
N PHE A 273 2.76 -18.26 1.39
CA PHE A 273 3.97 -19.05 1.14
C PHE A 273 3.86 -20.43 1.80
N ILE A 274 4.13 -21.46 1.03
CA ILE A 274 4.28 -22.82 1.53
C ILE A 274 5.71 -22.94 2.04
N SER A 275 5.89 -23.27 3.32
CA SER A 275 7.25 -23.48 3.85
C SER A 275 7.85 -24.76 3.29
N ASN A 276 9.10 -24.67 2.86
CA ASN A 276 9.92 -25.80 2.43
C ASN A 276 10.86 -26.30 3.55
N LYS A 277 10.83 -25.66 4.72
CA LYS A 277 11.63 -26.04 5.88
C LYS A 277 10.72 -26.70 6.92
N GLN A 278 11.21 -27.76 7.56
CA GLN A 278 10.59 -28.32 8.74
C GLN A 278 10.70 -27.28 9.87
N HIS A 279 9.70 -26.43 10.05
CA HIS A 279 9.68 -25.53 11.19
C HIS A 279 9.20 -26.26 12.45
N HIS A 280 9.71 -25.80 13.58
CA HIS A 280 9.73 -26.50 14.85
C HIS A 280 8.34 -26.70 15.48
N GLY A 281 7.75 -27.88 15.26
CA GLY A 281 6.65 -28.42 16.06
C GLY A 281 5.25 -27.91 15.72
N VAL A 282 4.28 -28.38 16.50
CA VAL A 282 2.82 -28.22 16.30
C VAL A 282 2.37 -26.75 16.23
N TYR A 283 3.13 -25.82 16.84
CA TYR A 283 2.83 -24.39 16.85
C TYR A 283 3.22 -23.63 15.57
N SER A 284 4.04 -24.22 14.70
CA SER A 284 4.44 -23.62 13.41
C SER A 284 3.96 -24.40 12.18
N ASN A 285 3.57 -25.66 12.36
CA ASN A 285 3.06 -26.54 11.30
C ASN A 285 1.61 -26.94 11.59
N TYR A 286 0.66 -26.06 11.30
CA TYR A 286 -0.76 -26.34 11.56
C TYR A 286 -1.39 -27.43 10.68
N ASN A 287 -0.65 -28.15 9.83
CA ASN A 287 -1.22 -29.21 8.98
C ASN A 287 -0.30 -30.40 8.66
N PHE A 288 0.94 -30.45 9.18
CA PHE A 288 1.88 -31.53 8.79
C PHE A 288 1.90 -32.73 9.75
N GLN A 289 1.50 -32.55 11.02
CA GLN A 289 1.57 -33.64 12.01
C GLN A 289 0.23 -34.28 12.38
N GLU A 290 -0.92 -33.75 11.92
CA GLU A 290 -2.22 -34.35 12.22
C GLU A 290 -2.48 -35.67 11.47
N TYR A 291 -1.70 -35.99 10.43
CA TYR A 291 -1.88 -37.23 9.65
C TYR A 291 -0.88 -38.35 9.95
N ARG A 292 -0.04 -38.22 10.98
CA ARG A 292 0.75 -39.36 11.48
C ARG A 292 0.09 -39.94 12.72
N GLY A 293 -0.94 -40.76 12.50
CA GLY A 293 -1.31 -41.81 13.46
C GLY A 293 -2.71 -41.77 14.05
N LYS A 294 -3.66 -40.99 13.52
CA LYS A 294 -5.08 -41.19 13.83
C LYS A 294 -5.86 -41.49 12.54
N GLN A 295 -6.19 -42.76 12.37
CA GLN A 295 -7.32 -43.18 11.55
C GLN A 295 -8.60 -42.89 12.35
N GLY A 296 -9.61 -42.34 11.69
CA GLY A 296 -10.92 -42.03 12.27
C GLY A 296 -11.41 -40.65 11.87
#